data_AF-A0A0K2U6J8-F1
#
_entry.id   AF-A0A0K2U6J8-F1
#
_cell.length_a   1.000
_cell.length_b   1.000
_cell.length_c   1.000
_cell.angle_alpha   90.00
_cell.angle_beta   90.00
_cell.angle_gamma   90.00
#
_symmetry.space_group_name_H-M   'P 1'
#
loop_
_entity.id
_entity.type
_entity.pdbx_description
1 polymer ?
#
loop_
_entity_poly.entity_id
_entity_poly.type
_entity_poly.pdbx_seq_one_letter_code
_entity_poly.pdbx_strand_id
1 'polypeptide(L)' 'MLYDYKAQAPDDLTVKRGDWVYADMNNQTVDGWLWTYAVKSQRYGFIPKAYARPPATTNL' A
#
# COMPACT_ATOMS: atom_id res chain seq x y z
N MET A 1 1.87 1.65 7.45
CA MET A 1 2.72 0.46 7.19
C MET A 1 3.30 -0.12 8.48
N LEU A 2 3.33 -1.45 8.61
CA LEU A 2 3.88 -2.20 9.76
C LEU A 2 5.39 -2.47 9.64
N TYR A 3 5.87 -2.72 8.42
CA TYR A 3 7.27 -3.05 8.12
C TYR A 3 7.79 -2.24 6.93
N ASP A 4 9.10 -2.18 6.79
CA ASP A 4 9.75 -1.70 5.57
C ASP A 4 9.51 -2.70 4.44
N TYR A 5 9.25 -2.18 3.25
CA TYR A 5 9.13 -2.98 2.04
C TYR A 5 9.83 -2.28 0.88
N LYS A 6 10.73 -2.99 0.22
CA LYS A 6 11.44 -2.54 -0.97
C LYS A 6 10.77 -3.17 -2.19
N ALA A 7 10.45 -2.34 -3.18
CA ALA A 7 9.86 -2.77 -4.43
C ALA A 7 10.69 -3.89 -5.08
N GLN A 8 10.02 -4.95 -5.52
CA GLN A 8 10.63 -6.13 -6.14
C GLN A 8 10.26 -6.25 -7.62
N ALA A 9 9.12 -5.68 -8.02
CA ALA A 9 8.63 -5.57 -9.37
C ALA A 9 8.44 -4.08 -9.78
N PRO A 10 8.32 -3.77 -11.09
CA PRO A 10 8.17 -2.39 -11.58
C PRO A 10 6.91 -1.66 -11.07
N ASP A 11 5.88 -2.42 -10.73
CA ASP A 11 4.58 -1.99 -10.23
C ASP A 11 4.50 -1.99 -8.70
N ASP A 12 5.56 -2.39 -8.00
CA ASP A 12 5.62 -2.32 -6.54
C ASP A 12 5.98 -0.93 -6.03
N LEU A 13 5.52 -0.64 -4.81
CA LEU A 13 5.81 0.59 -4.11
C LEU A 13 6.80 0.36 -2.97
N THR A 14 7.92 1.08 -2.99
CA THR A 14 8.83 1.08 -1.83
C THR A 14 8.23 1.95 -0.73
N VAL A 15 8.09 1.39 0.48
CA VAL A 15 7.50 2.05 1.64
C VAL A 15 8.31 1.75 2.90
N LYS A 16 8.28 2.68 3.86
CA LYS A 16 8.92 2.52 5.17
C LYS A 16 7.89 2.23 6.25
N ARG A 17 8.32 1.54 7.32
CA ARG A 17 7.52 1.36 8.52
C ARG A 17 7.05 2.73 9.02
N GLY A 18 5.77 2.83 9.34
CA GLY A 18 5.15 4.08 9.77
C GLY A 18 4.66 4.98 8.63
N ASP A 19 4.96 4.67 7.36
CA ASP A 19 4.38 5.42 6.24
C ASP A 19 2.86 5.23 6.16
N TRP A 20 2.20 6.32 5.78
CA TRP A 20 0.80 6.34 5.41
C TRP A 20 0.68 6.22 3.89
N VAL A 21 -0.20 5.31 3.48
CA VAL A 21 -0.56 5.08 2.07
C VAL A 21 -2.07 5.01 1.98
N TYR A 22 -2.63 5.41 0.84
CA TYR A 22 -4.05 5.27 0.56
C TYR A 22 -4.27 3.99 -0.21
N ALA A 23 -5.06 3.07 0.33
CA ALA A 23 -5.46 1.87 -0.40
C ALA A 23 -6.67 2.19 -1.27
N ASP A 24 -6.55 1.95 -2.58
CA ASP A 24 -7.68 2.06 -3.49
C ASP A 24 -8.49 0.77 -3.44
N MET A 25 -9.46 0.69 -2.53
CA MET A 25 -10.24 -0.52 -2.30
C MET A 25 -11.08 -0.97 -3.52
N ASN A 26 -11.27 -0.10 -4.51
CA ASN A 26 -12.00 -0.43 -5.74
C ASN A 26 -11.10 -1.12 -6.78
N ASN A 27 -9.78 -1.09 -6.61
CA ASN A 27 -8.81 -1.58 -7.59
C ASN A 27 -7.85 -2.63 -6.99
N GLN A 28 -8.38 -3.52 -6.15
CA GLN A 28 -7.63 -4.60 -5.49
C GLN A 28 -7.75 -5.91 -6.27
N THR A 29 -7.04 -5.98 -7.40
CA THR A 29 -7.18 -7.08 -8.37
C THR A 29 -6.27 -8.28 -8.09
N VAL A 30 -5.24 -8.12 -7.26
CA VAL A 30 -4.23 -9.15 -6.99
C VAL A 30 -4.33 -9.62 -5.54
N ASP A 31 -4.58 -10.91 -5.33
CA ASP A 31 -4.70 -11.47 -3.98
C ASP A 31 -3.38 -11.39 -3.20
N GLY A 32 -3.47 -11.08 -1.91
CA GLY A 32 -2.31 -10.86 -1.03
C GLY A 32 -1.62 -9.50 -1.19
N TRP A 33 -2.00 -8.71 -2.19
CA TRP A 33 -1.42 -7.38 -2.46
C TRP A 33 -2.45 -6.26 -2.27
N LEU A 34 -1.93 -5.06 -2.01
CA LEU A 34 -2.72 -3.85 -1.98
C LEU A 34 -2.23 -2.86 -3.03
N TRP A 35 -3.10 -2.45 -3.94
CA TRP A 35 -2.88 -1.29 -4.79
C TRP A 35 -3.01 -0.02 -3.95
N THR A 36 -1.94 0.76 -3.87
CA THR A 36 -1.88 1.92 -2.98
C THR A 36 -1.27 3.14 -3.63
N TYR A 37 -1.60 4.32 -3.12
CA TYR A 37 -0.95 5.58 -3.44
C TYR A 37 -0.10 6.05 -2.26
N ALA A 38 1.21 6.26 -2.50
CA ALA A 38 2.09 6.90 -1.53
C ALA A 38 2.20 8.40 -1.82
N VAL A 39 1.83 9.21 -0.83
CA VAL A 39 1.92 10.68 -0.93
C VAL A 39 3.36 11.16 -1.04
N LYS A 40 4.29 10.52 -0.31
CA LYS A 40 5.70 10.92 -0.28
C LYS A 40 6.39 10.83 -1.65
N SER A 41 6.08 9.77 -2.40
CA SER A 41 6.64 9.54 -3.74
C SER A 41 5.70 9.94 -4.87
N GLN A 42 4.47 10.35 -4.55
CA GLN A 42 3.39 10.67 -5.49
C GLN A 42 3.15 9.58 -6.54
N ARG A 43 3.26 8.31 -6.14
CA ARG A 43 3.17 7.16 -7.04
C ARG A 43 2.20 6.11 -6.52
N TYR A 44 1.58 5.43 -7.47
CA TYR A 44 0.86 4.20 -7.22
C TYR A 44 1.81 3.01 -7.26
N GLY A 45 1.46 1.97 -6.51
CA GLY A 45 2.07 0.66 -6.63
C GLY A 45 1.52 -0.35 -5.63
N PHE A 46 1.93 -1.60 -5.81
CA PHE A 46 1.58 -2.70 -4.95
C PHE A 46 2.45 -2.74 -3.68
N ILE A 47 1.80 -3.11 -2.58
CA ILE A 47 2.47 -3.49 -1.33
C ILE A 47 1.86 -4.80 -0.79
N PRO A 48 2.59 -5.62 -0.01
CA PRO A 48 1.99 -6.80 0.59
C PRO A 48 0.91 -6.42 1.60
N LYS A 49 -0.27 -7.05 1.52
CA LYS A 49 -1.38 -6.81 2.46
C LYS A 49 -0.98 -7.06 3.91
N ALA A 50 -0.15 -8.09 4.14
CA ALA A 50 0.37 -8.44 5.46
C ALA A 50 1.27 -7.35 6.09
N TYR A 51 1.77 -6.41 5.28
CA TYR A 51 2.64 -5.32 5.73
C TYR A 51 1.84 -4.05 6.02
N ALA A 52 0.56 -4.01 5.65
CA ALA A 52 -0.34 -2.92 5.96
C ALA A 52 -1.03 -3.16 7.31
N ARG A 53 -1.36 -2.07 8.00
CA ARG A 53 -2.35 -2.14 9.08
C ARG A 53 -3.74 -2.23 8.43
N PRO A 54 -4.74 -2.82 9.13
CA PRO A 54 -6.13 -2.69 8.70
C PRO A 54 -6.43 -1.21 8.41
N PRO A 55 -7.02 -0.90 7.24
CA PRO A 55 -7.33 0.48 6.90
C PRO A 55 -8.26 1.06 7.95
N ALA A 56 -7.95 2.28 8.40
CA ALA A 56 -8.90 3.07 9.16
C ALA A 56 -10.03 3.42 8.19
N THR A 57 -11.19 2.81 8.37
CA THR A 57 -12.39 3.10 7.60
C THR A 57 -13.24 4.08 8.41
N THR A 58 -13.43 5.28 7.88
CA THR A 58 -14.50 6.15 8.34
C THR A 58 -15.70 5.86 7.47
N ASN A 59 -16.77 5.33 8.07
CA ASN A 59 -18.07 5.34 7.41
C ASN A 59 -18.52 6.80 7.35
N LEU A 60 -18.69 7.34 6.14
CA LEU A 60 -19.39 8.60 5.90
C LEU A 60 -20.89 8.34 5.83
#